data_AF-A0A2M8PLT6-F1
#
_entry.id   AF-A0A2M8PLT6-F1
#
_cell.length_a   1.000
_cell.length_b   1.000
_cell.length_c   1.000
_cell.angle_alpha   90.00
_cell.angle_beta   90.00
_cell.angle_gamma   90.00
#
_symmetry.space_group_name_H-M   'P 1'
#
loop_
_entity.id
_entity.type
_entity.pdbx_description
1 polymer ?
#
loop_
_entity_poly.entity_id
_entity_poly.type
_entity_poly.pdbx_seq_one_letter_code
_entity_poly.pdbx_strand_id
1 'polypeptide(L)'
;MPAEIKWLPKTFVKELNNHDCKIPSFTQWNGGIKIKLHGIIVGEFAESGQYDIAVMCNNKVLIHWGGHANCPSEINNLGETLSIPDEGEIQRYLKRYGNKEWPPELSHDPIGMYNLGKSSFYQYCHNGKWLFSDGAD
;
A
#
# COMPACT_ATOMS: atom_id res chain seq x y z
N MET A 1 -8.48 3.43 16.06
CA MET A 1 -8.23 1.99 16.32
C MET A 1 -8.91 1.16 15.25
N PRO A 2 -8.42 -0.05 14.90
CA PRO A 2 -9.05 -0.88 13.86
C PRO A 2 -10.56 -1.10 14.06
N ALA A 3 -10.99 -1.30 15.30
CA ALA A 3 -12.39 -1.52 15.68
C ALA A 3 -13.35 -0.34 15.38
N GLU A 4 -12.82 0.87 15.16
CA GLU A 4 -13.64 2.05 14.84
C GLU A 4 -14.04 2.09 13.35
N ILE A 5 -13.42 1.25 12.52
CA ILE A 5 -13.56 1.25 11.06
C ILE A 5 -14.61 0.22 10.67
N LYS A 6 -15.88 0.65 10.73
CA LYS A 6 -17.06 -0.23 10.61
C LYS A 6 -17.15 -1.04 9.31
N TRP A 7 -16.52 -0.58 8.24
CA TRP A 7 -16.56 -1.26 6.94
C TRP A 7 -15.52 -2.36 6.78
N LEU A 8 -14.54 -2.48 7.70
CA LEU A 8 -13.56 -3.56 7.66
C LEU A 8 -14.20 -4.91 7.98
N PRO A 9 -13.80 -5.99 7.28
CA PRO A 9 -14.21 -7.35 7.62
C PRO A 9 -13.86 -7.68 9.08
N LYS A 10 -14.81 -8.28 9.81
CA LYS A 10 -14.62 -8.61 11.24
C LYS A 10 -13.42 -9.51 11.50
N THR A 11 -13.15 -10.44 10.58
CA THR A 11 -11.99 -11.33 10.61
C THR A 11 -10.69 -10.53 10.53
N PHE A 12 -10.63 -9.53 9.65
CA PHE A 12 -9.48 -8.67 9.49
C PHE A 12 -9.29 -7.72 10.67
N VAL A 13 -10.37 -7.15 11.23
CA VAL A 13 -10.29 -6.37 12.48
C VAL A 13 -9.69 -7.20 13.61
N LYS A 14 -10.07 -8.48 13.74
CA LYS A 14 -9.49 -9.39 14.72
C LYS A 14 -7.99 -9.61 14.48
N GLU A 15 -7.58 -9.80 13.25
CA GLU A 15 -6.16 -9.93 12.86
C GLU A 15 -5.36 -8.66 13.21
N LEU A 16 -5.87 -7.48 12.84
CA LEU A 16 -5.26 -6.20 13.19
C LEU A 16 -5.12 -6.05 14.72
N ASN A 17 -6.14 -6.41 15.49
CA ASN A 17 -6.07 -6.36 16.95
C ASN A 17 -5.06 -7.37 17.52
N ASN A 18 -4.94 -8.58 16.94
CA ASN A 18 -3.94 -9.57 17.35
C ASN A 18 -2.49 -9.09 17.10
N HIS A 19 -2.31 -8.13 16.19
CA HIS A 19 -1.02 -7.48 15.91
C HIS A 19 -0.81 -6.17 16.66
N ASP A 20 -1.67 -5.84 17.64
CA ASP A 20 -1.64 -4.55 18.37
C ASP A 20 -1.53 -3.35 17.41
N CYS A 21 -2.33 -3.39 16.35
CA CYS A 21 -2.16 -2.52 15.21
C CYS A 21 -2.46 -1.05 15.51
N LYS A 22 -1.49 -0.19 15.21
CA LYS A 22 -1.68 1.28 15.22
C LYS A 22 -1.68 1.79 13.80
N ILE A 23 -2.87 2.12 13.32
CA ILE A 23 -3.09 2.67 11.98
C ILE A 23 -2.82 4.18 12.03
N PRO A 24 -1.86 4.70 11.23
CA PRO A 24 -1.60 6.13 11.18
C PRO A 24 -2.77 6.87 10.51
N SER A 25 -3.08 8.05 11.03
CA SER A 25 -4.14 8.93 10.49
C SER A 25 -3.67 10.37 10.25
N PHE A 26 -2.64 10.81 10.98
CA PHE A 26 -1.99 12.10 10.77
C PHE A 26 -0.53 12.04 11.21
N THR A 27 0.27 12.97 10.67
CA THR A 27 1.60 13.31 11.17
C THR A 27 1.75 14.83 11.28
N GLN A 28 2.76 15.29 12.02
CA GLN A 28 3.10 16.69 12.15
C GLN A 28 4.36 16.97 11.33
N TRP A 29 4.23 17.85 10.34
CA TRP A 29 5.34 18.34 9.55
C TRP A 29 5.92 19.63 10.13
N ASN A 30 7.08 20.04 9.62
CA ASN A 30 7.79 21.23 10.06
C ASN A 30 6.86 22.46 10.09
N GLY A 31 7.00 23.27 11.13
CA GLY A 31 6.12 24.43 11.34
C GLY A 31 4.74 24.10 11.92
N GLY A 32 4.52 22.86 12.37
CA GLY A 32 3.29 22.46 13.07
C GLY A 32 2.12 22.11 12.16
N ILE A 33 2.36 21.94 10.86
CA ILE A 33 1.34 21.58 9.88
C ILE A 33 0.94 20.11 10.10
N LYS A 34 -0.35 19.85 10.30
CA LYS A 34 -0.89 18.48 10.39
C LYS A 34 -1.19 17.96 8.99
N ILE A 35 -0.51 16.88 8.59
CA ILE A 35 -0.74 16.18 7.32
C ILE A 35 -1.57 14.94 7.61
N LYS A 36 -2.64 14.74 6.85
CA LYS A 36 -3.44 13.51 6.90
C LYS A 36 -2.65 12.38 6.23
N LEU A 37 -2.48 11.27 6.94
CA LEU A 37 -1.85 10.06 6.41
C LEU A 37 -2.93 9.07 5.97
N HIS A 38 -2.69 8.38 4.87
CA HIS A 38 -3.49 7.24 4.47
C HIS A 38 -2.86 5.98 5.05
N GLY A 39 -3.37 5.55 6.21
CA GLY A 39 -2.98 4.26 6.79
C GLY A 39 -3.76 3.07 6.25
N ILE A 40 -4.74 3.30 5.38
CA ILE A 40 -5.60 2.26 4.80
C ILE A 40 -5.91 2.64 3.36
N ILE A 41 -5.77 1.68 2.46
CA ILE A 41 -6.18 1.80 1.05
C ILE A 41 -6.96 0.55 0.64
N VAL A 42 -7.81 0.73 -0.37
CA VAL A 42 -8.58 -0.34 -1.02
C VAL A 42 -8.29 -0.26 -2.50
N GLY A 43 -7.90 -1.37 -3.11
CA GLY A 43 -7.51 -1.42 -4.51
C GLY A 43 -7.43 -2.85 -5.03
N GLU A 44 -7.12 -2.98 -6.31
CA GLU A 44 -7.02 -4.26 -7.00
C GLU A 44 -5.58 -4.79 -6.90
N PHE A 45 -5.16 -5.24 -5.72
CA PHE A 45 -3.73 -5.50 -5.47
C PHE A 45 -3.24 -6.83 -6.01
N ALA A 46 -4.06 -7.88 -5.99
CA ALA A 46 -3.67 -9.21 -6.45
C ALA A 46 -4.00 -9.48 -7.92
N GLU A 47 -5.17 -9.01 -8.39
CA GLU A 47 -5.64 -9.16 -9.77
C GLU A 47 -6.74 -8.13 -10.06
N SER A 48 -6.96 -7.83 -11.35
CA SER A 48 -8.04 -6.92 -11.73
C SER A 48 -9.43 -7.50 -11.41
N GLY A 49 -10.31 -6.65 -10.88
CA GLY A 49 -11.66 -7.03 -10.44
C GLY A 49 -11.73 -7.64 -9.03
N GLN A 50 -10.59 -7.89 -8.36
CA GLN A 50 -10.54 -8.32 -6.97
C GLN A 50 -10.22 -7.12 -6.06
N TYR A 51 -11.13 -6.72 -5.17
CA TYR A 51 -10.87 -5.61 -4.24
C TYR A 51 -10.26 -6.08 -2.92
N ASP A 52 -9.05 -5.62 -2.67
CA ASP A 52 -8.24 -5.96 -1.51
C ASP A 52 -8.09 -4.75 -0.58
N ILE A 53 -7.72 -5.01 0.69
CA ILE A 53 -7.53 -3.95 1.69
C ILE A 53 -6.10 -4.04 2.22
N ALA A 54 -5.33 -2.96 2.13
CA ALA A 54 -4.01 -2.86 2.74
C ALA A 54 -4.06 -1.85 3.89
N VAL A 55 -3.52 -2.27 5.05
CA VAL A 55 -3.52 -1.49 6.28
C VAL A 55 -2.09 -1.35 6.80
N MET A 56 -1.63 -0.11 6.95
CA MET A 56 -0.43 0.20 7.70
C MET A 56 -0.62 -0.15 9.17
N CYS A 57 0.33 -0.93 9.67
CA CYS A 57 0.27 -1.53 10.97
C CYS A 57 1.65 -1.50 11.62
N ASN A 58 1.94 -0.44 12.37
CA ASN A 58 3.28 -0.21 12.93
C ASN A 58 4.35 -0.18 11.80
N ASN A 59 5.28 -1.12 11.81
CA ASN A 59 6.37 -1.26 10.83
C ASN A 59 6.08 -2.24 9.69
N LYS A 60 4.81 -2.61 9.48
CA LYS A 60 4.38 -3.51 8.41
C LYS A 60 3.07 -3.07 7.77
N VAL A 61 2.77 -3.63 6.62
CA VAL A 61 1.48 -3.53 5.94
C VAL A 61 0.82 -4.90 5.99
N LEU A 62 -0.39 -4.96 6.52
CA LEU A 62 -1.21 -6.17 6.57
C LEU A 62 -2.29 -6.09 5.49
N ILE A 63 -2.54 -7.19 4.81
CA ILE A 63 -3.38 -7.23 3.62
C ILE A 63 -4.48 -8.26 3.78
N HIS A 64 -5.72 -7.81 3.57
CA HIS A 64 -6.88 -8.65 3.45
C HIS A 64 -7.23 -8.83 1.98
N TRP A 65 -7.18 -10.08 1.52
CA TRP A 65 -7.50 -10.45 0.15
C TRP A 65 -9.01 -10.63 -0.03
N GLY A 66 -9.59 -9.96 -1.02
CA GLY A 66 -11.01 -10.03 -1.34
C GLY A 66 -11.41 -11.23 -2.21
N GLY A 67 -10.44 -11.97 -2.74
CA GLY A 67 -10.66 -13.11 -3.62
C GLY A 67 -9.59 -14.20 -3.52
N HIS A 68 -9.45 -14.99 -4.58
CA HIS A 68 -8.57 -16.17 -4.58
C HIS A 68 -7.12 -15.83 -4.90
N ALA A 69 -6.88 -14.83 -5.76
CA ALA A 69 -5.53 -14.37 -6.04
C ALA A 69 -4.96 -13.70 -4.79
N ASN A 70 -3.72 -14.03 -4.45
CA ASN A 70 -3.06 -13.45 -3.30
C ASN A 70 -1.55 -13.51 -3.42
N CYS A 71 -0.91 -12.61 -2.72
CA CYS A 71 0.49 -12.64 -2.35
C CYS A 71 0.61 -12.85 -0.82
N PRO A 72 1.82 -12.93 -0.23
CA PRO A 72 1.97 -12.90 1.22
C PRO A 72 1.20 -11.71 1.83
N SER A 73 0.37 -11.97 2.84
CA SER A 73 -0.50 -10.95 3.47
C SER A 73 0.24 -9.93 4.33
N GLU A 74 1.57 -10.00 4.41
CA GLU A 74 2.41 -9.10 5.17
C GLU A 74 3.56 -8.58 4.31
N ILE A 75 3.78 -7.27 4.37
CA ILE A 75 4.91 -6.58 3.74
C ILE A 75 5.59 -5.72 4.81
N ASN A 76 6.92 -5.61 4.77
CA ASN A 76 7.62 -4.60 5.56
C ASN A 76 7.20 -3.20 5.13
N ASN A 77 6.81 -2.36 6.09
CA ASN A 77 6.46 -0.97 5.80
C ASN A 77 7.75 -0.14 5.69
N LEU A 78 7.94 0.49 4.54
CA LEU A 78 9.08 1.36 4.25
C LEU A 78 8.72 2.86 4.22
N GLY A 79 7.45 3.19 4.48
CA GLY A 79 6.91 4.55 4.37
C GLY A 79 6.08 5.00 5.58
N GLU A 80 5.59 6.23 5.48
CA GLU A 80 4.74 6.91 6.46
C GLU A 80 3.27 6.92 6.04
N THR A 81 2.97 6.80 4.74
CA THR A 81 1.62 6.72 4.18
C THR A 81 1.53 5.72 3.04
N LEU A 82 0.36 5.12 2.88
CA LEU A 82 0.00 4.30 1.72
C LEU A 82 -0.60 5.15 0.59
N SER A 83 -0.51 4.66 -0.63
CA SER A 83 -1.30 5.14 -1.77
C SER A 83 -1.52 4.04 -2.80
N ILE A 84 -2.37 4.32 -3.78
CA ILE A 84 -2.37 3.65 -5.07
C ILE A 84 -1.77 4.65 -6.06
N PRO A 85 -0.65 4.32 -6.74
CA PRO A 85 0.01 5.23 -7.67
C PRO A 85 -0.92 5.65 -8.79
N ASP A 86 -0.93 6.94 -9.11
CA ASP A 86 -1.69 7.44 -10.25
C ASP A 86 -0.99 7.19 -11.60
N GLU A 87 -1.71 7.41 -12.70
CA GLU A 87 -1.16 7.25 -14.04
C GLU A 87 0.09 8.10 -14.26
N GLY A 88 0.14 9.33 -13.71
CA GLY A 88 1.30 10.21 -13.84
C GLY A 88 2.54 9.71 -13.10
N GLU A 89 2.38 9.08 -11.95
CA GLU A 89 3.45 8.41 -11.20
C GLU A 89 3.98 7.20 -11.99
N ILE A 90 3.09 6.37 -12.50
CA ILE A 90 3.43 5.22 -13.34
C ILE A 90 4.21 5.68 -14.58
N GLN A 91 3.74 6.71 -15.28
CA GLN A 91 4.41 7.24 -16.46
C GLN A 91 5.81 7.80 -16.15
N ARG A 92 5.97 8.49 -15.01
CA ARG A 92 7.28 8.99 -14.56
C ARG A 92 8.24 7.84 -14.28
N TYR A 93 7.77 6.79 -13.63
CA TYR A 93 8.54 5.59 -13.38
C TYR A 93 9.00 4.93 -14.68
N LEU A 94 8.06 4.63 -15.57
CA LEU A 94 8.33 3.99 -16.86
C LEU A 94 9.37 4.76 -17.68
N LYS A 95 9.25 6.09 -17.69
CA LYS A 95 10.22 6.99 -18.35
C LYS A 95 11.61 6.90 -17.72
N ARG A 96 11.71 6.92 -16.39
CA ARG A 96 13.00 6.89 -15.65
C ARG A 96 13.80 5.62 -15.95
N TYR A 97 13.12 4.48 -15.98
CA TYR A 97 13.76 3.16 -16.16
C TYR A 97 13.68 2.61 -17.59
N GLY A 98 13.29 3.46 -18.55
CA GLY A 98 13.24 3.09 -19.98
C GLY A 98 12.33 1.89 -20.27
N ASN A 99 11.22 1.75 -19.54
CA ASN A 99 10.25 0.65 -19.60
C ASN A 99 10.82 -0.74 -19.23
N LYS A 100 11.96 -0.84 -18.53
CA LYS A 100 12.64 -2.12 -18.31
C LYS A 100 12.42 -2.77 -16.94
N GLU A 101 11.89 -2.05 -15.95
CA GLU A 101 11.97 -2.48 -14.53
C GLU A 101 10.63 -2.69 -13.80
N TRP A 102 9.50 -2.28 -14.38
CA TRP A 102 8.17 -2.65 -13.87
C TRP A 102 7.55 -3.72 -14.78
N PRO A 103 6.70 -4.65 -14.29
CA PRO A 103 6.03 -5.59 -15.16
C PRO A 103 5.36 -4.83 -16.32
N PRO A 104 5.64 -5.23 -17.57
CA PRO A 104 5.24 -4.48 -18.77
C PRO A 104 3.71 -4.36 -18.92
N GLU A 105 2.94 -5.07 -18.10
CA GLU A 105 1.50 -4.93 -17.96
C GLU A 105 1.16 -4.70 -16.48
N LEU A 106 0.94 -3.43 -16.13
CA LEU A 106 0.20 -3.08 -14.91
C LEU A 106 -1.25 -3.46 -15.12
N SER A 107 -1.52 -4.75 -14.94
CA SER A 107 -2.86 -5.31 -15.11
C SER A 107 -3.78 -4.98 -13.94
N HIS A 108 -3.24 -4.51 -12.82
CA HIS A 108 -3.97 -4.18 -11.59
C HIS A 108 -3.12 -3.24 -10.69
N ASP A 109 -3.65 -2.82 -9.56
CA ASP A 109 -3.10 -1.75 -8.72
C ASP A 109 -1.83 -2.19 -7.95
N PRO A 110 -0.77 -1.37 -7.94
CA PRO A 110 0.32 -1.53 -6.98
C PRO A 110 0.01 -0.82 -5.65
N ILE A 111 0.64 -1.29 -4.57
CA ILE A 111 0.64 -0.63 -3.27
C ILE A 111 1.83 0.33 -3.21
N GLY A 112 1.55 1.62 -3.11
CA GLY A 112 2.56 2.66 -2.86
C GLY A 112 2.79 2.91 -1.37
N MET A 113 4.05 3.11 -1.00
CA MET A 113 4.50 3.50 0.35
C MET A 113 5.41 4.73 0.22
N TYR A 114 5.08 5.82 0.91
CA TYR A 114 5.77 7.10 0.74
C TYR A 114 6.39 7.58 2.05
N ASN A 115 7.63 8.04 1.96
CA ASN A 115 8.23 8.93 2.95
C ASN A 115 8.00 10.37 2.49
N LEU A 116 7.25 11.15 3.27
CA LEU A 116 6.79 12.47 2.85
C LEU A 116 7.98 13.37 2.50
N GLY A 117 8.02 13.79 1.23
CA GLY A 117 9.04 14.68 0.69
C GLY A 117 10.43 14.06 0.51
N LYS A 118 10.54 12.72 0.45
CA LYS A 118 11.83 12.03 0.33
C LYS A 118 11.86 10.94 -0.73
N SER A 119 11.04 9.91 -0.59
CA SER A 119 11.10 8.73 -1.44
C SER A 119 9.76 8.01 -1.46
N SER A 120 9.50 7.32 -2.56
CA SER A 120 8.39 6.41 -2.73
C SER A 120 8.89 5.00 -3.02
N PHE A 121 8.07 4.02 -2.69
CA PHE A 121 8.32 2.60 -2.92
C PHE A 121 7.03 1.95 -3.38
N TYR A 122 7.15 0.97 -4.26
CA TYR A 122 6.01 0.27 -4.82
C TYR A 122 6.15 -1.24 -4.58
N GLN A 123 5.03 -1.86 -4.25
CA GLN A 123 4.88 -3.31 -4.16
C GLN A 123 3.79 -3.74 -5.12
N TYR A 124 4.13 -4.66 -6.02
CA TYR A 124 3.21 -5.18 -7.02
C TYR A 124 3.09 -6.70 -6.87
N CYS A 125 1.88 -7.20 -6.68
CA CYS A 125 1.64 -8.63 -6.60
C CYS A 125 1.66 -9.23 -8.00
N HIS A 126 2.52 -10.21 -8.26
CA HIS A 126 2.55 -10.88 -9.55
C HIS A 126 2.85 -12.37 -9.36
N ASN A 127 1.98 -13.23 -9.87
CA ASN A 127 2.10 -14.69 -9.75
C ASN A 127 2.35 -15.15 -8.29
N GLY A 128 1.61 -14.55 -7.35
CA GLY A 128 1.69 -14.87 -5.92
C GLY A 128 2.96 -14.38 -5.21
N LYS A 129 3.71 -13.46 -5.82
CA LYS A 129 4.93 -12.87 -5.22
C LYS A 129 4.89 -11.35 -5.28
N TRP A 130 5.41 -10.72 -4.24
CA TRP A 130 5.67 -9.29 -4.23
C TRP A 130 6.89 -8.94 -5.06
N LEU A 131 6.70 -8.08 -6.06
CA LEU A 131 7.76 -7.39 -6.77
C LEU A 131 7.92 -6.00 -6.17
N PHE A 132 9.16 -5.64 -5.86
CA PHE A 132 9.52 -4.36 -5.25
C PHE A 132 10.16 -3.45 -6.29
N SER A 133 9.85 -2.16 -6.23
CA SER A 133 10.69 -1.12 -6.80
C SER A 133 10.73 0.10 -5.90
N ASP A 134 11.80 0.88 -6.05
CA ASP A 134 11.77 2.30 -5.72
C ASP A 134 10.76 3.02 -6.62
N GLY A 135 10.29 4.18 -6.19
CA GLY A 135 9.48 5.02 -7.03
C GLY A 135 10.28 6.07 -7.79
N ALA A 136 9.57 6.89 -8.57
CA ALA A 136 10.17 7.75 -9.57
C ALA A 136 10.64 9.12 -9.06
N ASP A 137 10.46 9.39 -7.75
CA ASP A 137 10.71 10.66 -7.06
C ASP A 137 12.11 11.25 -7.30
#